data_AF-A0A7S0PUR5-F1
#
_entry.id   AF-A0A7S0PUR5-F1
#
_cell.length_a   1.000
_cell.length_b   1.000
_cell.length_c   1.000
_cell.angle_alpha   90.00
_cell.angle_beta   90.00
_cell.angle_gamma   90.00
#
_symmetry.space_group_name_H-M   'P 1'
#
loop_
_entity.id
_entity.type
_entity.pdbx_description
1 polymer ?
#
loop_
_entity_poly.entity_id
_entity_poly.type
_entity_poly.pdbx_seq_one_letter_code
_entity_poly.pdbx_strand_id
1 'polypeptide(L)'
;APRLEARLEPYVSEAVRAHTSFLERFDHEGKPPLKVDEESQTAYITSRMQLARACGKRSEVGRLREALREYERIDAYLTHNEVKGMEQEHRMCREMLELLPRRIYDVNAR
;
A
#
# COMPACT_ATOMS: atom_id res chain seq x y z
N ALA A 1 9.56 28.75 3.78
CA ALA A 1 9.95 27.65 2.88
C ALA A 1 8.71 26.82 2.58
N PRO A 2 8.47 26.35 1.34
CA PRO A 2 7.38 25.40 1.10
C PRO A 2 7.58 24.23 2.08
N ARG A 3 6.51 23.92 2.83
CA ARG A 3 6.52 22.81 3.80
C ARG A 3 7.02 21.55 3.08
N LEU A 4 7.86 20.75 3.72
CA LEU A 4 8.52 19.57 3.14
C LEU A 4 7.58 18.71 2.27
N GLU A 5 6.32 18.59 2.67
CA GLU A 5 5.24 17.93 1.93
C GLU A 5 5.08 18.45 0.49
N ALA A 6 5.02 19.76 0.28
CA ALA A 6 4.85 20.36 -1.04
C ALA A 6 6.04 20.08 -1.98
N ARG A 7 7.24 19.87 -1.43
CA ARG A 7 8.44 19.51 -2.21
C ARG A 7 8.44 18.03 -2.58
N LEU A 8 7.86 17.17 -1.74
CA LEU A 8 7.82 15.72 -1.96
C LEU A 8 6.65 15.29 -2.85
N GLU A 9 5.64 16.15 -3.01
CA GLU A 9 4.41 15.85 -3.75
C GLU A 9 4.62 15.28 -5.16
N PRO A 10 5.50 15.85 -6.01
CA PRO A 10 5.68 15.33 -7.36
C PRO A 10 6.20 13.88 -7.36
N TYR A 11 7.13 13.57 -6.44
CA TYR A 11 7.73 12.24 -6.30
C TYR A 11 6.73 11.23 -5.74
N VAL A 12 5.89 11.65 -4.79
CA VAL A 12 4.81 10.81 -4.25
C VAL A 12 3.78 10.50 -5.34
N SER A 13 3.35 11.52 -6.08
CA SER A 13 2.40 11.36 -7.18
C SER A 13 2.94 10.45 -8.28
N GLU A 14 4.22 10.60 -8.63
CA GLU A 14 4.90 9.74 -9.60
C GLU A 14 4.98 8.28 -9.12
N ALA A 15 5.34 8.05 -7.86
CA ALA A 15 5.39 6.71 -7.27
C ALA A 15 4.01 6.04 -7.27
N VAL A 16 2.97 6.77 -6.85
CA VAL A 16 1.58 6.28 -6.90
C VAL A 16 1.23 5.86 -8.32
N ARG A 17 1.44 6.74 -9.31
CA ARG A 17 1.15 6.45 -10.72
C ARG A 17 1.90 5.21 -11.22
N ALA A 18 3.22 5.14 -10.99
CA ALA A 18 4.05 4.05 -11.48
C ALA A 18 3.64 2.69 -10.89
N HIS A 19 3.39 2.64 -9.58
CA HIS A 19 2.96 1.41 -8.92
C HIS A 19 1.53 1.01 -9.29
N THR A 20 0.61 1.97 -9.43
CA THR A 20 -0.74 1.67 -9.95
C THR A 20 -0.67 1.06 -11.35
N SER A 21 0.05 1.67 -12.29
CA SER A 21 0.18 1.13 -13.66
C SER A 21 0.88 -0.23 -13.72
N PHE A 22 1.79 -0.52 -12.79
CA PHE A 22 2.38 -1.85 -12.67
C PHE A 22 1.33 -2.87 -12.18
N LEU A 23 0.57 -2.52 -11.15
CA LEU A 23 -0.43 -3.40 -10.53
C LEU A 23 -1.64 -3.67 -11.43
N GLU A 24 -1.99 -2.75 -12.33
CA GLU A 24 -3.03 -2.95 -13.36
C GLU A 24 -2.78 -4.16 -14.27
N ARG A 25 -1.54 -4.67 -14.34
CA ARG A 25 -1.20 -5.90 -15.08
C ARG A 25 -1.66 -7.17 -14.38
N PHE A 26 -1.89 -7.09 -13.07
CA PHE A 26 -2.26 -8.20 -12.21
C PHE A 26 -3.71 -8.09 -11.74
N ASP A 27 -4.15 -6.87 -11.42
CA ASP A 27 -5.45 -6.59 -10.84
C ASP A 27 -6.55 -6.63 -11.90
N HIS A 28 -7.57 -7.43 -11.65
CA HIS A 28 -8.75 -7.48 -12.50
C HIS A 28 -9.88 -6.70 -11.84
N GLU A 29 -10.42 -5.70 -12.54
CA GLU A 29 -11.49 -4.82 -12.04
C GLU A 29 -11.15 -4.15 -10.69
N GLY A 30 -9.86 -3.84 -10.47
CA GLY A 30 -9.37 -3.21 -9.25
C GLY A 30 -9.33 -4.14 -8.02
N LYS A 31 -9.46 -5.46 -8.23
CA LYS A 31 -9.30 -6.48 -7.19
C LYS A 31 -7.94 -7.18 -7.33
N PRO A 32 -7.24 -7.44 -6.21
CA PRO A 32 -6.07 -8.31 -6.20
C PRO A 32 -6.36 -9.66 -6.87
N PRO A 33 -5.46 -10.21 -7.70
CA PRO A 33 -5.54 -11.61 -8.11
C PRO A 33 -5.50 -12.54 -6.89
N LEU A 34 -6.14 -13.70 -7.01
CA LEU A 34 -6.05 -14.76 -6.00
C LEU A 34 -4.61 -15.25 -5.83
N LYS A 35 -3.88 -15.38 -6.94
CA LYS A 35 -2.50 -15.82 -6.98
C LYS A 35 -1.78 -15.19 -8.18
N VAL A 36 -0.56 -14.73 -7.95
CA VAL A 36 0.41 -14.34 -8.98
C VAL A 36 1.42 -15.47 -9.18
N ASP A 37 1.98 -15.59 -10.38
CA ASP A 37 3.07 -16.52 -10.69
C ASP A 37 4.26 -16.30 -9.72
N GLU A 38 4.93 -17.39 -9.33
CA GLU A 38 5.95 -17.36 -8.27
C GLU A 38 7.08 -16.38 -8.55
N GLU A 39 7.48 -16.23 -9.82
CA GLU A 39 8.54 -15.31 -10.25
C GLU A 39 8.13 -13.84 -10.05
N SER A 40 6.84 -13.53 -10.17
CA SER A 40 6.32 -12.16 -10.04
C SER A 40 5.74 -11.84 -8.66
N GLN A 41 5.56 -12.81 -7.76
CA GLN A 41 4.97 -12.61 -6.43
C GLN A 41 5.69 -11.53 -5.62
N THR A 42 7.01 -11.61 -5.55
CA THR A 42 7.83 -10.63 -4.83
C THR A 42 7.67 -9.22 -5.38
N ALA A 43 7.66 -9.08 -6.71
CA ALA A 43 7.48 -7.78 -7.37
C ALA A 43 6.08 -7.22 -7.12
N TYR A 44 5.06 -8.06 -7.17
CA TYR A 44 3.68 -7.71 -6.87
C TYR A 44 3.51 -7.20 -5.43
N ILE A 45 3.96 -7.98 -4.44
CA ILE A 45 3.89 -7.62 -3.01
C ILE A 45 4.67 -6.32 -2.75
N THR A 46 5.89 -6.24 -3.29
CA THR A 46 6.74 -5.04 -3.13
C THR A 46 6.08 -3.81 -3.73
N SER A 47 5.50 -3.92 -4.93
CA SER A 47 4.84 -2.79 -5.58
C SER A 47 3.64 -2.29 -4.77
N ARG A 48 2.80 -3.19 -4.24
CA ARG A 48 1.70 -2.82 -3.34
C ARG A 48 2.20 -2.15 -2.06
N MET A 49 3.26 -2.69 -1.45
CA MET A 49 3.88 -2.11 -0.26
C MET A 49 4.37 -0.67 -0.51
N GLN A 50 4.99 -0.42 -1.66
CA GLN A 50 5.45 0.92 -2.02
C GLN A 50 4.28 1.87 -2.32
N LEU A 51 3.22 1.38 -2.98
CA LEU A 51 2.00 2.14 -3.17
C LEU A 51 1.35 2.54 -1.83
N ALA A 52 1.21 1.59 -0.91
CA ALA A 52 0.67 1.82 0.43
C ALA A 52 1.49 2.90 1.17
N ARG A 53 2.82 2.80 1.12
CA ARG A 53 3.74 3.78 1.73
C ARG A 53 3.60 5.15 1.07
N ALA A 54 3.54 5.22 -0.26
CA ALA A 54 3.41 6.47 -0.99
C ALA A 54 2.11 7.21 -0.62
N CYS A 55 0.98 6.50 -0.60
CA CYS A 55 -0.29 7.05 -0.13
C CYS A 55 -0.23 7.46 1.36
N GLY A 56 0.43 6.67 2.20
CA GLY A 56 0.55 6.93 3.64
C GLY A 56 1.46 8.11 4.05
N LYS A 57 2.24 8.67 3.11
CA LYS A 57 3.12 9.83 3.38
C LYS A 57 2.34 11.13 3.59
N ARG A 58 1.09 11.22 3.12
CA ARG A 58 0.26 12.42 3.26
C ARG A 58 -0.72 12.27 4.41
N SER A 59 -0.93 13.35 5.16
CA SER A 59 -1.91 13.40 6.26
C SER A 59 -3.33 13.69 5.74
N GLU A 60 -3.63 13.35 4.50
CA GLU A 60 -4.95 13.50 3.90
C GLU A 60 -5.76 12.21 4.13
N VAL A 61 -6.97 12.34 4.68
CA VAL A 61 -7.82 11.18 5.03
C VAL A 61 -8.03 10.24 3.84
N GLY A 62 -8.24 10.78 2.63
CA GLY A 62 -8.40 9.97 1.42
C GLY A 62 -7.18 9.10 1.14
N ARG A 63 -5.97 9.68 1.22
CA ARG A 63 -4.71 8.98 1.00
C ARG A 63 -4.39 7.95 2.09
N LEU A 64 -4.71 8.26 3.34
CA LEU A 64 -4.56 7.29 4.44
C LEU A 64 -5.51 6.09 4.26
N ARG A 65 -6.73 6.31 3.74
CA ARG A 65 -7.66 5.23 3.38
C ARG A 65 -7.16 4.38 2.21
N GLU A 66 -6.54 5.00 1.20
CA GLU A 66 -5.88 4.26 0.11
C GLU A 66 -4.74 3.38 0.65
N ALA A 67 -3.90 3.94 1.53
CA ALA A 67 -2.83 3.17 2.17
C ALA A 67 -3.37 1.98 2.96
N LEU A 68 -4.43 2.20 3.77
CA LEU A 68 -5.08 1.14 4.54
C LEU A 68 -5.58 0.01 3.62
N ARG A 69 -6.29 0.33 2.54
CA ARG A 69 -6.78 -0.66 1.57
C ARG A 69 -5.65 -1.47 0.96
N GLU A 70 -4.51 -0.85 0.63
CA GLU A 70 -3.37 -1.60 0.10
C GLU A 70 -2.79 -2.57 1.14
N TYR A 71 -2.67 -2.18 2.41
CA TYR A 71 -2.26 -3.11 3.47
C TYR A 71 -3.25 -4.26 3.67
N GLU A 72 -4.56 -4.00 3.58
CA GLU A 72 -5.60 -5.05 3.67
C GLU A 72 -5.45 -6.07 2.54
N ARG A 73 -5.19 -5.57 1.32
CA ARG A 73 -4.97 -6.42 0.14
C ARG A 73 -3.73 -7.30 0.28
N ILE A 74 -2.64 -6.74 0.81
CA ILE A 74 -1.38 -7.48 0.99
C ILE A 74 -1.53 -8.55 2.09
N ASP A 75 -2.12 -8.21 3.24
CA ASP A 75 -2.34 -9.16 4.33
C ASP A 75 -3.23 -10.33 3.89
N ALA A 76 -4.33 -10.03 3.18
CA ALA A 76 -5.20 -11.07 2.63
C ALA A 76 -4.45 -11.97 1.62
N TYR A 77 -3.65 -11.37 0.74
CA TYR A 77 -2.87 -12.11 -0.25
C TYR A 77 -1.82 -13.03 0.40
N LEU A 78 -1.05 -12.50 1.37
CA LEU A 78 -0.01 -13.25 2.08
C LEU A 78 -0.58 -14.35 2.99
N THR A 79 -1.74 -14.10 3.60
CA THR A 79 -2.47 -15.10 4.39
C THR A 79 -2.98 -16.23 3.50
N HIS A 80 -3.48 -15.93 2.30
CA HIS A 80 -4.02 -16.94 1.39
C HIS A 80 -2.95 -17.78 0.70
N ASN A 81 -1.83 -17.16 0.30
CA ASN A 81 -0.84 -17.81 -0.59
C ASN A 81 0.39 -18.36 0.13
N GLU A 82 0.56 -18.12 1.44
CA GLU A 82 1.70 -18.61 2.24
C GLU A 82 3.07 -18.35 1.58
N VAL A 83 3.26 -17.13 1.05
CA VAL A 83 4.47 -16.75 0.31
C VAL A 83 5.69 -16.80 1.23
N LYS A 84 6.63 -17.69 0.95
CA LYS A 84 7.86 -17.89 1.74
C LYS A 84 8.78 -16.67 1.65
N GLY A 85 9.39 -16.29 2.78
CA GLY A 85 10.35 -15.19 2.83
C GLY A 85 9.73 -13.79 2.88
N MET A 86 8.41 -13.70 3.11
CA MET A 86 7.65 -12.46 3.24
C MET A 86 7.04 -12.30 4.65
N GLU A 87 7.56 -13.03 5.64
CA GLU A 87 7.02 -13.04 7.01
C GLU A 87 7.15 -11.68 7.69
N GLN A 88 8.22 -10.92 7.35
CA GLN A 88 8.43 -9.58 7.85
C GLN A 88 7.44 -8.59 7.22
N GLU A 89 7.25 -8.64 5.91
CA GLU A 89 6.27 -7.84 5.17
C GLU A 89 4.86 -8.10 5.67
N HIS A 90 4.51 -9.37 5.90
CA HIS A 90 3.21 -9.77 6.44
C HIS A 90 3.00 -9.16 7.84
N ARG A 91 4.00 -9.28 8.72
CA ARG A 91 3.92 -8.70 10.07
C ARG A 91 3.74 -7.18 10.01
N MET A 92 4.54 -6.50 9.19
CA MET A 92 4.42 -5.05 9.01
C MET A 92 3.03 -4.66 8.49
N CYS A 93 2.44 -5.42 7.56
CA CYS A 93 1.07 -5.16 7.11
C CYS A 93 0.08 -5.20 8.29
N ARG A 94 0.15 -6.24 9.12
CA ARG A 94 -0.72 -6.38 10.30
C ARG A 94 -0.54 -5.22 11.29
N GLU A 95 0.70 -4.83 11.59
CA GLU A 95 0.97 -3.66 12.43
C GLU A 95 0.35 -2.38 11.84
N MET A 96 0.47 -2.18 10.53
CA MET A 96 -0.11 -1.01 9.85
C MET A 96 -1.64 -1.04 9.82
N LEU A 97 -2.26 -2.22 9.73
CA LEU A 97 -3.71 -2.41 9.83
C LEU A 97 -4.25 -2.04 11.21
N GLU A 98 -3.46 -2.19 12.27
CA GLU A 98 -3.83 -1.75 13.62
C GLU A 98 -3.65 -0.23 13.82
N LEU A 99 -2.59 0.35 13.24
CA LEU A 99 -2.19 1.74 13.47
C LEU A 99 -2.93 2.75 12.57
N LEU A 100 -3.12 2.45 11.29
CA LEU A 100 -3.70 3.39 10.33
C LEU A 100 -5.14 3.80 10.66
N PRO A 101 -6.05 2.91 11.12
CA PRO A 101 -7.39 3.32 11.51
C PRO A 101 -7.40 4.39 12.59
N ARG A 102 -6.50 4.27 13.59
CA ARG A 102 -6.35 5.28 14.66
C ARG A 102 -5.86 6.61 14.09
N ARG A 103 -4.84 6.58 13.22
CA ARG A 103 -4.33 7.78 12.55
C ARG A 103 -5.40 8.46 11.69
N ILE A 104 -6.23 7.69 10.97
CA ILE A 104 -7.33 8.23 10.16
C ILE A 104 -8.35 8.94 11.05
N TYR A 105 -8.70 8.34 12.19
CA TYR A 105 -9.58 8.97 13.17
C TYR A 105 -9.01 10.31 13.68
N ASP A 106 -7.74 10.32 14.09
CA ASP A 106 -7.08 11.51 14.63
C ASP A 106 -6.98 12.66 13.62
N VAL A 107 -6.77 12.35 12.34
CA VAL A 107 -6.75 13.35 11.27
C VAL A 107 -8.16 13.88 11.00
N ASN A 108 -9.17 13.02 11.04
CA ASN A 108 -10.56 13.38 10.76
C ASN A 108 -11.23 14.17 11.91
N ALA A 109 -10.69 14.06 13.12
CA ALA A 109 -11.17 14.79 14.31
C ALA A 109 -10.57 16.20 14.47
N ARG A 110 -9.62 16.59 13.62
CA ARG A 110 -8.98 17.91 13.58
C ARG A 110 -9.65 18.82 12.57
#